data_AF-A0A954TKG6-F1
#
_entry.id   AF-A0A954TKG6-F1
#
_cell.length_a   1.000
_cell.length_b   1.000
_cell.length_c   1.000
_cell.angle_alpha   90.00
_cell.angle_beta   90.00
_cell.angle_gamma   90.00
#
_symmetry.space_group_name_H-M   'P 1'
#
loop_
_entity.id
_entity.type
_entity.pdbx_description
1 polymer ?
#
loop_
_entity_poly.entity_id
_entity_poly.type
_entity_poly.pdbx_seq_one_letter_code
_entity_poly.pdbx_strand_id
1 'polypeptide(L)'
;MNQRTSAPVAWARELASGWDHFWFTPRLPHTLAVMRMACGAMLVYVHAVWASQLSDFMGPRAWLSTAVVRDLHRGDWAWSWLWYIDSPLGLLLHQSVAILVSLLMAVGCFSRLTTPLAWWMTLMVCHRMTGALFGLDQIVVMLAMYLSFSQCGSVWSVDASLPAVGRRLPAWLRPSSQPSVANNVVTRLLQLHLCIIYLFGGLGKMRGEMWYDGSA
;
A
#
# COMPACT_ATOMS: atom_id res chain seq x y z
N MET A 1 41.23 -27.10 -20.18
CA MET A 1 40.20 -28.16 -20.24
C MET A 1 38.85 -27.46 -20.19
N ASN A 2 38.36 -26.99 -21.34
CA ASN A 2 37.20 -26.10 -21.46
C ASN A 2 35.92 -26.92 -21.49
N GLN A 3 35.13 -26.87 -20.41
CA GLN A 3 33.78 -27.42 -20.38
C GLN A 3 32.89 -26.60 -21.32
N ARG A 4 32.62 -27.11 -22.52
CA ARG A 4 31.52 -26.64 -23.38
C ARG A 4 30.21 -27.02 -22.69
N THR A 5 29.68 -26.14 -21.85
CA THR A 5 28.30 -26.26 -21.39
C THR A 5 27.38 -26.21 -22.61
N SER A 6 26.42 -27.13 -22.70
CA SER A 6 25.43 -27.10 -23.78
C SER A 6 24.66 -25.76 -23.74
N ALA A 7 24.35 -25.21 -24.92
CA ALA A 7 23.62 -23.94 -25.07
C ALA A 7 22.39 -23.80 -24.13
N PRO A 8 21.51 -24.81 -23.94
CA PRO A 8 20.37 -24.68 -23.03
C PRO A 8 20.78 -24.53 -21.55
N VAL A 9 21.87 -25.16 -21.10
CA VAL A 9 22.37 -25.04 -19.72
C VAL A 9 22.97 -23.65 -19.48
N ALA A 10 23.66 -23.10 -20.48
CA ALA A 10 24.17 -21.73 -20.42
C ALA A 10 23.02 -20.71 -20.32
N TRP A 11 22.01 -20.82 -21.19
CA TRP A 11 20.83 -19.96 -21.17
C TRP A 11 20.05 -20.03 -19.86
N ALA A 12 19.82 -21.23 -19.32
CA ALA A 12 19.14 -21.39 -18.04
C ALA A 12 19.91 -20.74 -16.88
N ARG A 13 21.25 -20.80 -16.91
CA ARG A 13 22.10 -20.13 -15.90
C ARG A 13 22.03 -18.61 -16.02
N GLU A 14 22.03 -18.08 -17.25
CA GLU A 14 21.87 -16.65 -17.50
C GLU A 14 20.50 -16.13 -17.08
N LEU A 15 19.44 -16.89 -17.31
CA LEU A 15 18.12 -16.55 -16.80
C LEU A 15 18.07 -16.55 -15.27
N ALA A 16 18.66 -17.57 -14.63
CA ALA A 16 18.70 -17.66 -13.19
C ALA A 16 19.49 -16.50 -12.57
N SER A 17 20.65 -16.15 -13.14
CA SER A 17 21.44 -15.01 -12.68
C SER A 17 20.75 -13.67 -12.93
N GLY A 18 20.07 -13.52 -14.07
CA GLY A 18 19.26 -12.34 -14.37
C GLY A 18 18.08 -12.18 -13.42
N TRP A 19 17.40 -13.28 -13.09
CA TRP A 19 16.32 -13.31 -12.11
C TRP A 19 16.81 -12.93 -10.71
N ASP A 20 17.93 -13.52 -10.29
CA ASP A 20 18.55 -13.21 -9.00
C ASP A 20 18.93 -11.73 -8.91
N HIS A 21 19.61 -11.21 -9.95
CA HIS A 21 20.00 -9.80 -10.01
C HIS A 21 18.79 -8.85 -10.02
N PHE A 22 17.72 -9.20 -10.75
CA PHE A 22 16.51 -8.38 -10.83
C PHE A 22 15.85 -8.19 -9.46
N TRP A 23 15.76 -9.27 -8.65
CA TRP A 23 15.10 -9.25 -7.35
C TRP A 23 16.02 -8.85 -6.20
N PHE A 24 17.25 -9.33 -6.19
CA PHE A 24 18.10 -9.31 -5.00
C PHE A 24 19.24 -8.30 -5.03
N THR A 25 19.33 -7.45 -6.06
CA THR A 25 20.27 -6.32 -6.04
C THR A 25 19.84 -5.27 -5.00
N PRO A 26 20.65 -4.96 -3.97
CA PRO A 26 20.27 -4.00 -2.95
C PRO A 26 20.03 -2.59 -3.50
N ARG A 27 19.00 -1.90 -3.01
CA ARG A 27 18.65 -0.53 -3.43
C ARG A 27 18.52 0.42 -2.23
N LEU A 28 18.92 1.68 -2.45
CA LEU A 28 18.75 2.75 -1.47
C LEU A 28 17.27 3.12 -1.26
N PRO A 29 16.87 3.58 -0.07
CA PRO A 29 15.47 3.82 0.29
C PRO A 29 14.88 5.15 -0.22
N HIS A 30 15.67 6.03 -0.85
CA HIS A 30 15.26 7.41 -1.21
C HIS A 30 13.92 7.49 -1.98
N THR A 31 13.76 6.73 -3.06
CA THR A 31 12.50 6.72 -3.83
C THR A 31 11.32 6.26 -2.97
N LEU A 32 11.51 5.24 -2.13
CA LEU A 32 10.47 4.72 -1.26
C LEU A 32 10.13 5.71 -0.12
N ALA A 33 11.08 6.54 0.32
CA ALA A 33 10.81 7.61 1.27
C ALA A 33 9.91 8.71 0.67
N VAL A 34 10.11 9.07 -0.60
CA VAL A 34 9.20 9.98 -1.32
C VAL A 34 7.82 9.36 -1.47
N MET A 35 7.76 8.08 -1.88
CA MET A 35 6.49 7.34 -1.98
C MET A 35 5.78 7.28 -0.62
N ARG A 36 6.51 7.10 0.49
CA ARG A 36 5.95 7.12 1.85
C ARG A 36 5.32 8.48 2.19
N MET A 37 6.00 9.59 1.89
CA MET A 37 5.47 10.94 2.14
C MET A 37 4.18 11.18 1.33
N ALA A 38 4.22 10.90 0.03
CA ALA A 38 3.07 11.08 -0.86
C ALA A 38 1.89 10.16 -0.50
N CYS A 39 2.17 8.88 -0.25
CA CYS A 39 1.15 7.89 0.16
C CYS A 39 0.53 8.25 1.50
N GLY A 40 1.34 8.63 2.50
CA GLY A 40 0.83 9.03 3.81
C GLY A 40 -0.03 10.29 3.72
N ALA A 41 0.40 11.30 2.96
CA ALA A 41 -0.40 12.51 2.71
C ALA A 41 -1.74 12.18 2.01
N MET A 42 -1.72 11.27 1.04
CA MET A 42 -2.93 10.83 0.35
C MET A 42 -3.87 10.05 1.28
N LEU A 43 -3.35 9.20 2.17
CA LEU A 43 -4.18 8.51 3.17
C LEU A 43 -4.84 9.50 4.14
N VAL A 44 -4.12 10.55 4.56
CA VAL A 44 -4.71 11.64 5.36
C VAL A 44 -5.86 12.30 4.61
N TYR A 45 -5.66 12.62 3.34
CA TYR A 45 -6.70 13.20 2.50
C TYR A 45 -7.92 12.26 2.38
N VAL A 46 -7.71 10.98 2.06
CA VAL A 46 -8.78 9.98 1.90
C VAL A 46 -9.58 9.82 3.20
N HIS A 47 -8.90 9.67 4.34
CA HIS A 47 -9.59 9.57 5.62
C HIS A 47 -10.31 10.86 6.02
N ALA A 48 -9.78 12.04 5.66
CA ALA A 48 -10.47 13.31 5.88
C ALA A 48 -11.76 13.42 5.04
N VAL A 49 -11.73 12.96 3.78
CA VAL A 49 -12.92 12.88 2.92
C VAL A 49 -13.96 11.95 3.55
N TRP A 50 -13.57 10.75 3.95
CA TRP A 50 -14.49 9.79 4.59
C TRP A 50 -15.03 10.31 5.94
N ALA A 51 -14.22 11.03 6.71
CA ALA A 51 -14.66 11.64 7.96
C ALA A 51 -15.64 12.81 7.73
N SER A 52 -15.47 13.58 6.64
CA SER A 52 -16.34 14.72 6.33
C SER A 52 -17.78 14.31 6.00
N GLN A 53 -17.95 13.11 5.45
CA GLN A 53 -19.24 12.53 5.04
C GLN A 53 -19.50 11.21 5.76
N LEU A 54 -19.11 11.13 7.04
CA LEU A 54 -19.12 9.89 7.82
C LEU A 54 -20.50 9.23 7.86
N SER A 55 -21.56 10.03 7.98
CA SER A 55 -22.96 9.55 8.00
C SER A 55 -23.38 8.91 6.67
N ASP A 56 -22.88 9.45 5.56
CA ASP A 56 -23.29 9.07 4.21
C ASP A 56 -22.51 7.84 3.74
N PHE A 57 -21.29 7.67 4.24
CA PHE A 57 -20.46 6.49 3.97
C PHE A 57 -20.74 5.30 4.90
N MET A 58 -20.90 5.53 6.22
CA MET A 58 -20.93 4.45 7.22
C MET A 58 -22.02 4.62 8.29
N GLY A 59 -22.87 5.65 8.18
CA GLY A 59 -23.95 5.90 9.13
C GLY A 59 -25.20 5.05 8.91
N PRO A 60 -26.26 5.25 9.73
CA PRO A 60 -27.49 4.46 9.65
C PRO A 60 -28.26 4.60 8.33
N ARG A 61 -28.03 5.68 7.59
CA ARG A 61 -28.60 5.98 6.27
C ARG A 61 -27.52 6.12 5.20
N ALA A 62 -26.44 5.34 5.32
CA ALA A 62 -25.37 5.33 4.34
C ALA A 62 -25.90 4.97 2.93
N TRP A 63 -25.23 5.46 1.89
CA TRP A 63 -25.61 5.19 0.49
C TRP A 63 -25.70 3.69 0.19
N LEU A 64 -24.83 2.89 0.81
CA LEU A 64 -24.86 1.45 0.76
C LEU A 64 -25.17 0.91 2.16
N SER A 65 -26.29 0.18 2.26
CA SER A 65 -26.63 -0.50 3.52
C SER A 65 -25.63 -1.61 3.83
N THR A 66 -25.42 -1.89 5.12
CA THR A 66 -24.54 -2.97 5.58
C THR A 66 -24.93 -4.35 5.03
N ALA A 67 -26.22 -4.56 4.72
CA ALA A 67 -26.72 -5.77 4.08
C ALA A 67 -26.21 -5.88 2.63
N VAL A 68 -26.29 -4.80 1.85
CA VAL A 68 -25.79 -4.76 0.47
C VAL A 68 -24.27 -4.94 0.43
N VAL A 69 -23.53 -4.30 1.34
CA VAL A 69 -22.08 -4.49 1.45
C VAL A 69 -21.75 -5.95 1.81
N ARG A 70 -22.52 -6.60 2.68
CA ARG A 70 -22.34 -8.04 2.99
C ARG A 70 -22.59 -8.91 1.78
N ASP A 71 -23.60 -8.57 1.00
CA ASP A 71 -23.95 -9.30 -0.21
C ASP A 71 -22.87 -9.19 -1.29
N LEU A 72 -22.26 -8.01 -1.43
CA LEU A 72 -21.09 -7.79 -2.28
C LEU A 72 -19.89 -8.65 -1.86
N HIS A 73 -19.77 -9.01 -0.58
CA HIS A 73 -18.69 -9.86 -0.06
C HIS A 73 -19.04 -11.35 0.05
N ARG A 74 -20.18 -11.82 -0.48
CA ARG A 74 -20.61 -13.23 -0.33
C ARG A 74 -19.58 -14.26 -0.84
N GLY A 75 -18.65 -13.87 -1.71
CA GLY A 75 -17.56 -14.72 -2.21
C GLY A 75 -16.15 -14.29 -1.81
N ASP A 76 -16.01 -13.19 -1.06
CA ASP A 76 -14.73 -12.52 -0.83
C ASP A 76 -14.34 -12.53 0.65
N TRP A 77 -13.04 -12.61 0.93
CA TRP A 77 -12.54 -12.53 2.29
C TRP A 77 -12.24 -11.08 2.69
N ALA A 78 -13.28 -10.33 3.07
CA ALA A 78 -13.18 -8.91 3.43
C ALA A 78 -13.61 -8.64 4.88
N TRP A 79 -12.86 -9.21 5.83
CA TRP A 79 -13.14 -8.99 7.24
C TRP A 79 -12.79 -7.55 7.66
N SER A 80 -13.65 -6.92 8.46
CA SER A 80 -13.33 -5.68 9.14
C SER A 80 -14.03 -5.58 10.50
N TRP A 81 -13.36 -5.02 11.49
CA TRP A 81 -13.99 -4.78 12.80
C TRP A 81 -15.04 -3.68 12.75
N LEU A 82 -14.99 -2.81 11.73
CA LEU A 82 -15.94 -1.71 11.62
C LEU A 82 -17.37 -2.25 11.43
N TRP A 83 -17.55 -3.45 10.92
CA TRP A 83 -18.86 -4.11 10.79
C TRP A 83 -19.61 -4.25 12.12
N TYR A 84 -18.92 -4.16 13.26
CA TYR A 84 -19.49 -4.27 14.60
C TYR A 84 -19.64 -2.90 15.29
N ILE A 85 -19.32 -1.79 14.61
CA ILE A 85 -19.34 -0.44 15.16
C ILE A 85 -20.32 0.42 14.38
N ASP A 86 -21.50 0.68 14.93
CA ASP A 86 -22.47 1.61 14.32
C ASP A 86 -22.55 2.96 15.05
N SER A 87 -21.80 3.12 16.14
CA SER A 87 -21.76 4.38 16.88
C SER A 87 -21.00 5.45 16.08
N PRO A 88 -21.59 6.65 15.86
CA PRO A 88 -20.90 7.74 15.16
C PRO A 88 -19.58 8.12 15.81
N LEU A 89 -19.54 8.08 17.15
CA LEU A 89 -18.31 8.34 17.91
C LEU A 89 -17.24 7.28 17.64
N GLY A 90 -17.60 5.99 17.62
CA GLY A 90 -16.65 4.90 17.35
C GLY A 90 -16.05 4.99 15.95
N LEU A 91 -16.89 5.31 14.96
CA LEU A 91 -16.46 5.55 13.59
C LEU A 91 -15.54 6.76 13.47
N LEU A 92 -15.89 7.88 14.12
CA LEU A 92 -15.06 9.09 14.12
C LEU A 92 -13.72 8.86 14.81
N LEU A 93 -13.70 8.09 15.91
CA LEU A 93 -12.46 7.70 16.59
C LEU A 93 -11.56 6.87 15.68
N HIS A 94 -12.10 5.88 14.96
CA HIS A 94 -11.32 5.12 13.97
C HIS A 94 -10.70 6.06 12.93
N GLN A 95 -11.50 6.96 12.33
CA GLN A 95 -10.98 7.88 11.32
C GLN A 95 -9.93 8.83 11.88
N SER A 96 -10.13 9.33 13.09
CA SER A 96 -9.18 10.23 13.77
C SER A 96 -7.84 9.53 14.02
N VAL A 97 -7.87 8.28 14.47
CA VAL A 97 -6.67 7.46 14.65
C VAL A 97 -6.01 7.15 13.31
N ALA A 98 -6.79 6.80 12.28
CA ALA A 98 -6.26 6.53 10.95
C ALA A 98 -5.58 7.75 10.32
N ILE A 99 -6.15 8.94 10.49
CA ILE A 99 -5.55 10.23 10.08
C ILE A 99 -4.24 10.46 10.83
N LEU A 100 -4.23 10.32 12.16
CA LEU A 100 -3.04 10.51 12.97
C LEU A 100 -1.93 9.54 12.56
N VAL A 101 -2.22 8.25 12.43
CA VAL A 101 -1.25 7.24 12.01
C VAL A 101 -0.73 7.53 10.60
N SER A 102 -1.59 7.97 9.68
CA SER A 102 -1.20 8.34 8.32
C SER A 102 -0.31 9.59 8.28
N LEU A 103 -0.57 10.58 9.15
CA LEU A 103 0.31 11.74 9.34
C LEU A 103 1.68 11.33 9.89
N LEU A 104 1.70 10.46 10.90
CA LEU A 104 2.95 9.93 11.45
C LEU A 104 3.71 9.12 10.40
N MET A 105 3.01 8.33 9.58
CA MET A 105 3.60 7.64 8.43
C MET A 105 4.16 8.64 7.42
N ALA A 106 3.45 9.73 7.09
CA ALA A 106 3.86 10.75 6.12
C ALA A 106 5.07 11.58 6.58
N VAL A 107 5.24 11.80 7.88
CA VAL A 107 6.42 12.46 8.45
C VAL A 107 7.56 11.47 8.73
N GLY A 108 7.24 10.17 8.78
CA GLY A 108 8.20 9.11 9.03
C GLY A 108 8.59 9.02 10.51
N CYS A 109 7.59 9.07 11.38
CA CYS A 109 7.70 8.82 12.80
C CYS A 109 7.23 7.40 13.11
N PHE A 110 8.09 6.61 13.76
CA PHE A 110 7.90 5.18 13.99
C PHE A 110 7.46 4.42 12.73
N SER A 111 8.11 4.71 11.59
CA SER A 111 7.71 4.30 10.24
C SER A 111 7.44 2.81 10.11
N ARG A 112 8.16 1.97 10.87
CA ARG A 112 7.99 0.52 10.90
C ARG A 112 6.71 0.03 11.55
N LEU A 113 6.09 0.86 12.40
CA LEU A 113 4.81 0.60 13.04
C LEU A 113 3.69 1.36 12.32
N THR A 114 3.93 2.63 12.01
CA THR A 114 2.91 3.51 11.44
C THR A 114 2.55 3.14 10.01
N THR A 115 3.48 2.63 9.20
CA THR A 115 3.18 2.19 7.82
C THR A 115 2.23 0.98 7.76
N PRO A 116 2.53 -0.17 8.43
CA PRO A 116 1.60 -1.29 8.43
C PRO A 116 0.29 -0.97 9.17
N LEU A 117 0.34 -0.14 10.22
CA LEU A 117 -0.86 0.29 10.93
C LEU A 117 -1.75 1.19 10.06
N ALA A 118 -1.19 2.13 9.30
CA ALA A 118 -1.92 2.97 8.36
C ALA A 118 -2.59 2.10 7.28
N TRP A 119 -1.83 1.18 6.68
CA TRP A 119 -2.36 0.21 5.73
C TRP A 119 -3.55 -0.55 6.31
N TRP A 120 -3.36 -1.13 7.49
CA TRP A 120 -4.37 -1.97 8.13
C TRP A 120 -5.64 -1.18 8.49
N MET A 121 -5.50 -0.01 9.11
CA MET A 121 -6.64 0.88 9.44
C MET A 121 -7.41 1.30 8.19
N THR A 122 -6.71 1.59 7.09
CA THR A 122 -7.33 1.94 5.80
C THR A 122 -8.05 0.74 5.20
N LEU A 123 -7.42 -0.43 5.21
CA LEU A 123 -8.00 -1.68 4.70
C LEU A 123 -9.32 -2.01 5.40
N MET A 124 -9.41 -1.80 6.72
CA MET A 124 -10.66 -2.01 7.46
C MET A 124 -11.80 -1.12 6.98
N VAL A 125 -11.50 0.12 6.56
CA VAL A 125 -12.49 1.04 5.98
C VAL A 125 -12.85 0.57 4.57
N CYS A 126 -11.88 0.20 3.74
CA CYS A 126 -12.13 -0.32 2.40
C CYS A 126 -13.06 -1.54 2.43
N HIS A 127 -12.80 -2.52 3.29
CA HIS A 127 -13.68 -3.68 3.45
C HIS A 127 -15.09 -3.33 3.94
N ARG A 128 -15.27 -2.24 4.69
CA ARG A 128 -16.61 -1.79 5.11
C ARG A 128 -17.34 -1.00 4.00
N MET A 129 -16.62 -0.34 3.10
CA MET A 129 -17.19 0.57 2.12
C MET A 129 -17.14 0.03 0.69
N THR A 130 -17.01 -1.29 0.52
CA THR A 130 -17.05 -1.94 -0.81
C THR A 130 -18.29 -1.50 -1.58
N GLY A 131 -18.09 -1.07 -2.82
CA GLY A 131 -19.11 -0.45 -3.67
C GLY A 131 -19.10 1.09 -3.68
N ALA A 132 -18.46 1.74 -2.70
CA ALA A 132 -18.27 3.19 -2.62
C ALA A 132 -16.79 3.61 -2.73
N LEU A 133 -15.91 2.69 -3.15
CA LEU A 133 -14.47 2.92 -3.32
C LEU A 133 -14.15 3.32 -4.77
N PHE A 134 -13.10 4.09 -4.93
CA PHE A 134 -12.54 4.46 -6.23
C PHE A 134 -11.14 3.89 -6.44
N GLY A 135 -10.61 3.97 -7.66
CA GLY A 135 -9.28 3.45 -7.99
C GLY A 135 -8.16 4.05 -7.13
N LEU A 136 -8.30 5.31 -6.71
CA LEU A 136 -7.35 5.97 -5.80
C LEU A 136 -7.20 5.20 -4.48
N ASP A 137 -8.31 4.78 -3.87
CA ASP A 137 -8.31 4.07 -2.58
C ASP A 137 -7.54 2.75 -2.68
N GLN A 138 -7.74 2.03 -3.79
CA GLN A 138 -7.04 0.77 -4.07
C GLN A 138 -5.53 0.98 -4.23
N ILE A 139 -5.13 2.03 -4.96
CA ILE A 139 -3.71 2.36 -5.16
C ILE A 139 -3.05 2.72 -3.83
N VAL A 140 -3.66 3.58 -3.00
CA VAL A 140 -3.02 4.02 -1.76
C VAL A 140 -2.90 2.90 -0.73
N VAL A 141 -3.92 2.02 -0.63
CA VAL A 141 -3.85 0.82 0.23
C VAL A 141 -2.76 -0.12 -0.27
N MET A 142 -2.68 -0.37 -1.58
CA MET A 142 -1.62 -1.18 -2.18
C MET A 142 -0.23 -0.59 -1.91
N LEU A 143 -0.04 0.72 -2.11
CA LEU A 143 1.23 1.40 -1.83
C LEU A 143 1.62 1.25 -0.35
N ALA A 144 0.71 1.51 0.58
CA ALA A 144 0.96 1.39 2.01
C ALA A 144 1.33 -0.05 2.41
N MET A 145 0.66 -1.05 1.83
CA MET A 145 1.00 -2.46 2.01
C MET A 145 2.46 -2.74 1.64
N TYR A 146 2.86 -2.37 0.42
CA TYR A 146 4.23 -2.64 -0.05
C TYR A 146 5.29 -1.84 0.73
N LEU A 147 4.99 -0.58 1.06
CA LEU A 147 5.89 0.25 1.85
C LEU A 147 6.13 -0.31 3.26
N SER A 148 5.18 -1.07 3.82
CA SER A 148 5.32 -1.74 5.12
C SER A 148 6.49 -2.73 5.16
N PHE A 149 6.87 -3.29 4.01
CA PHE A 149 8.00 -4.22 3.89
C PHE A 149 9.32 -3.52 3.52
N SER A 150 9.30 -2.20 3.35
CA SER A 150 10.49 -1.42 2.95
C SER A 150 11.14 -0.68 4.11
N GLN A 151 12.35 -0.18 3.88
CA GLN A 151 13.06 0.71 4.80
C GLN A 151 12.81 2.19 4.48
N CYS A 152 11.60 2.55 4.01
CA CYS A 152 11.21 3.90 3.59
C CYS A 152 11.29 4.98 4.69
N GLY A 153 11.40 4.58 5.96
CA GLY A 153 11.62 5.47 7.11
C GLY A 153 13.09 5.76 7.41
N SER A 154 14.04 5.27 6.62
CA SER A 154 15.47 5.40 6.95
C SER A 154 16.15 6.67 6.43
N VAL A 155 15.45 7.43 5.58
CA VAL A 155 15.90 8.74 5.05
C VAL A 155 14.70 9.67 4.97
N TRP A 156 14.94 10.98 5.08
CA TRP A 156 13.90 12.02 5.01
C TRP A 156 12.70 11.75 5.92
N SER A 157 13.00 11.39 7.16
CA SER A 157 12.03 11.02 8.19
C SER A 157 12.46 11.55 9.55
N VAL A 158 11.50 11.69 10.47
CA VAL A 158 11.80 11.98 11.88
C VAL A 158 12.63 10.85 12.49
N ASP A 159 12.35 9.60 12.13
CA ASP A 159 13.12 8.44 12.61
C ASP A 159 14.61 8.55 12.28
N ALA A 160 14.96 9.00 11.07
CA ALA A 160 16.33 9.17 10.60
C ALA A 160 17.03 10.41 11.19
N SER A 161 16.25 11.42 11.59
CA SER A 161 16.78 12.69 12.11
C SER A 161 17.11 12.63 13.61
N LEU A 162 16.53 11.67 14.33
CA LEU A 162 16.77 11.47 15.76
C LEU A 162 18.14 10.81 16.00
N PRO A 163 18.99 11.33 16.91
CA PRO A 163 20.30 10.76 17.19
C PRO A 163 20.22 9.28 17.59
N ALA A 164 21.05 8.44 16.97
CA ALA A 164 21.14 7.01 17.28
C ALA A 164 21.80 6.74 18.65
N VAL A 165 22.45 7.74 19.25
CA VAL A 165 23.18 7.64 20.51
C VAL A 165 22.20 7.36 21.66
N GLY A 166 22.35 6.21 22.31
CA GLY A 166 21.58 5.84 23.51
C GLY A 166 20.28 5.07 23.27
N ARG A 167 19.83 4.89 22.02
CA ARG A 167 18.60 4.13 21.74
C ARG A 167 18.83 2.62 21.88
N ARG A 168 18.31 2.03 22.97
CA ARG A 168 18.12 0.56 23.12
C ARG A 168 16.95 0.05 22.27
N LEU A 169 16.87 0.47 21.02
CA LEU A 169 15.87 -0.06 20.09
C LEU A 169 16.35 -1.41 19.53
N PRO A 170 15.44 -2.39 19.34
CA PRO A 170 15.69 -3.57 18.55
C PRO A 170 16.30 -3.22 17.18
N ALA A 171 17.22 -4.05 16.68
CA ALA A 171 17.91 -3.81 15.42
C ALA A 171 16.94 -3.57 14.25
N TRP A 172 15.81 -4.28 14.23
CA TRP A 172 14.79 -4.14 13.20
C TRP A 172 14.08 -2.78 13.24
N LEU A 173 14.01 -2.06 14.37
CA LEU A 173 13.40 -0.72 14.44
C LEU A 173 14.37 0.41 14.07
N ARG A 174 15.67 0.12 13.98
CA ARG A 174 16.67 1.14 13.69
C ARG A 174 16.60 1.56 12.22
N PRO A 175 16.58 2.87 11.92
CA PRO A 175 16.74 3.34 10.56
C PRO A 175 18.14 2.98 10.05
N SER A 176 18.23 2.56 8.78
CA SER A 176 19.49 2.23 8.12
C SER A 176 19.49 2.85 6.74
N SER A 177 20.40 3.80 6.50
CA SER A 177 20.59 4.43 5.20
C SER A 177 21.28 3.52 4.16
N GLN A 178 21.59 2.28 4.53
CA GLN A 178 22.29 1.33 3.68
C GLN A 178 21.36 0.75 2.58
N PRO A 179 21.91 0.37 1.42
CA PRO A 179 21.18 -0.39 0.42
C PRO A 179 20.59 -1.68 1.00
N SER A 180 19.35 -2.01 0.64
CA SER A 180 18.68 -3.23 1.09
C SER A 180 18.00 -3.97 -0.06
N VAL A 181 18.06 -5.29 0.00
CA VAL A 181 17.32 -6.20 -0.89
C VAL A 181 15.82 -5.96 -0.79
N ALA A 182 15.30 -5.76 0.43
CA ALA A 182 13.87 -5.54 0.65
C ALA A 182 13.36 -4.30 -0.10
N ASN A 183 14.16 -3.23 -0.16
CA ASN A 183 13.80 -2.02 -0.91
C ASN A 183 13.68 -2.31 -2.42
N ASN A 184 14.56 -3.14 -2.96
CA ASN A 184 14.49 -3.50 -4.38
C ASN A 184 13.28 -4.39 -4.66
N VAL A 185 13.05 -5.43 -3.86
CA VAL A 185 11.87 -6.30 -3.97
C VAL A 185 10.57 -5.48 -3.93
N VAL A 186 10.43 -4.59 -2.95
CA VAL A 186 9.27 -3.68 -2.86
C VAL A 186 9.14 -2.79 -4.10
N THR A 187 10.25 -2.21 -4.57
CA THR A 187 10.25 -1.39 -5.79
C THR A 187 9.79 -2.18 -7.01
N ARG A 188 10.27 -3.41 -7.19
CA ARG A 188 9.89 -4.28 -8.32
C ARG A 188 8.44 -4.73 -8.22
N LEU A 189 7.97 -5.10 -7.03
CA LEU A 189 6.57 -5.44 -6.82
C LEU A 189 5.64 -4.26 -7.15
N LEU A 190 5.99 -3.05 -6.72
CA LEU A 190 5.25 -1.84 -7.09
C LEU A 190 5.20 -1.62 -8.60
N GLN A 191 6.34 -1.76 -9.30
CA GLN A 191 6.42 -1.62 -10.76
C GLN A 191 5.57 -2.68 -11.47
N LEU A 192 5.69 -3.94 -11.08
CA LEU A 192 4.93 -5.05 -11.67
C LEU A 192 3.43 -4.91 -11.42
N HIS A 193 3.03 -4.53 -10.21
CA HIS A 193 1.63 -4.31 -9.87
C HIS A 193 1.04 -3.17 -10.72
N LEU A 194 1.79 -2.09 -10.92
CA LEU A 194 1.40 -1.00 -11.82
C LEU A 194 1.19 -1.51 -13.25
N CYS A 195 2.14 -2.27 -13.79
CA CYS A 195 2.01 -2.85 -15.13
C CYS A 195 0.76 -3.73 -15.26
N ILE A 196 0.46 -4.54 -14.24
CA ILE A 196 -0.72 -5.41 -14.21
C ILE A 196 -2.01 -4.56 -14.20
N ILE A 197 -2.10 -3.55 -13.34
CA ILE A 197 -3.28 -2.67 -13.28
C ILE A 197 -3.52 -1.98 -14.62
N TYR A 198 -2.48 -1.44 -15.25
CA TYR A 198 -2.61 -0.77 -16.54
C TYR A 198 -2.96 -1.76 -17.67
N LEU A 199 -2.36 -2.96 -17.67
CA LEU A 199 -2.66 -3.99 -18.66
C LEU A 199 -4.14 -4.40 -18.60
N PHE A 200 -4.63 -4.79 -17.42
CA PHE A 200 -6.02 -5.25 -17.28
C PHE A 200 -7.02 -4.09 -17.36
N GLY A 201 -6.67 -2.90 -16.88
CA GLY A 201 -7.47 -1.69 -17.08
C GLY A 201 -7.62 -1.33 -18.56
N GLY A 202 -6.54 -1.46 -19.34
CA GLY A 202 -6.56 -1.26 -20.80
C GLY A 202 -7.36 -2.33 -21.53
N LEU A 203 -7.13 -3.60 -21.23
CA LEU A 203 -7.90 -4.73 -21.80
C LEU A 203 -9.39 -4.62 -21.50
N GLY A 204 -9.75 -4.16 -20.29
CA GLY A 204 -11.14 -3.90 -19.91
C GLY A 204 -11.78 -2.82 -20.78
N LYS A 205 -11.08 -1.71 -21.03
CA LYS A 205 -11.57 -0.62 -21.88
C LYS A 205 -11.71 -1.03 -23.35
N MET A 206 -10.78 -1.82 -23.87
CA MET A 206 -10.85 -2.34 -25.25
C MET A 206 -12.06 -3.26 -25.52
N ARG A 207 -12.81 -3.66 -24.50
CA ARG A 207 -14.05 -4.44 -24.66
C ARG A 207 -15.32 -3.59 -24.73
N GLY A 208 -15.26 -2.31 -24.37
CA GLY A 208 -16.45 -1.45 -24.34
C GLY A 208 -16.73 -0.81 -25.70
N GLU A 209 -17.95 -0.95 -26.22
CA GLU A 209 -18.36 -0.32 -27.49
C GLU A 209 -18.24 1.21 -27.45
N MET A 210 -18.51 1.83 -26.30
CA MET A 210 -18.35 3.29 -26.07
C MET A 210 -16.91 3.79 -26.22
N TRP A 211 -15.91 2.92 -26.08
CA TRP A 211 -14.51 3.28 -26.32
C TRP A 211 -14.18 3.33 -27.82
N TYR A 212 -14.84 2.49 -28.62
CA TYR A 212 -14.64 2.45 -30.07
C TYR A 212 -15.36 3.58 -30.80
N ASP A 213 -16.49 4.05 -30.28
CA ASP A 213 -17.25 5.17 -30.87
C ASP A 213 -16.86 6.56 -30.32
N GLY A 214 -16.02 6.61 -29.27
CA GLY A 214 -15.52 7.85 -28.67
C GLY A 214 -16.49 8.56 -27.73
N SER A 215 -17.54 7.88 -27.26
CA SER A 215 -18.54 8.40 -26.32
C SER A 215 -18.21 8.13 -24.84
N ALA A 216 -17.11 7.42 -24.56
CA ALA A 216 -16.63 7.05 -23.22
C ALA A 216 -15.96 8.18 -22.42
#